data_AF-A0A4R6FE23-F1
#
_entry.id   AF-A0A4R6FE23-F1
#
_cell.length_a   1.000
_cell.length_b   1.000
_cell.length_c   1.000
_cell.angle_alpha   90.00
_cell.angle_beta   90.00
_cell.angle_gamma   90.00
#
_symmetry.space_group_name_H-M   'P 1'
#
loop_
_entity.id
_entity.type
_entity.pdbx_description
1 polymer ?
#
loop_
_entity_poly.entity_id
_entity_poly.type
_entity_poly.pdbx_seq_one_letter_code
_entity_poly.pdbx_strand_id
1 'polypeptide(L)'
;MFISKNIKVIGLLIFTLSIMACVEEIPLEPEGFEEAIVIEGMVTNELKKHEIKLSRAFEIDSSGPNPLSGAEVKVIGNNEYVFEEKEPGIYISRDSFAAQPGINYQLKIFIEDEKYQSEPMQLPGTSGIAQIEANRIDYQGENGIAITLNNQTSSGEANYYKYEYSETFKFNSRYYKTRDLILIDGRIVEVPKIKEEYTCYRTEESQQIILANTNSLSENNVNNLLLTFIANDEPKLALRYSIFVEQYVISRGAYNYYAILEELSDTDNVFSQSQPGFFAGNIENVNNPDEKIIGFFDISSVSKKRIFFNYDDFFDSPHPRPYFASYCPIENPNSQRLKELLQNGAVKWFTTDPILGFKVVPVNCVDCTVFGTNEVPEFWEE
;
A
#
# COMPACT_ATOMS: atom_id res chain seq x y z
N MET A 1 -35.18 64.34 30.71
CA MET A 1 -34.41 63.82 29.55
C MET A 1 -33.24 62.89 29.94
N PHE A 2 -32.87 62.75 31.23
CA PHE A 2 -31.74 61.89 31.64
C PHE A 2 -32.09 60.42 31.95
N ILE A 3 -33.33 60.10 32.32
CA ILE A 3 -33.71 58.74 32.74
C ILE A 3 -33.89 57.77 31.55
N SER A 4 -34.41 58.25 30.41
CA SER A 4 -34.64 57.39 29.23
C SER A 4 -33.37 57.01 28.47
N LYS A 5 -32.27 57.76 28.66
CA LYS A 5 -30.96 57.46 28.03
C LYS A 5 -30.26 56.30 28.73
N ASN A 6 -30.42 56.18 30.05
CA ASN A 6 -29.81 55.10 30.84
C ASN A 6 -30.51 53.76 30.65
N ILE A 7 -31.83 53.73 30.41
CA ILE A 7 -32.57 52.48 30.16
C ILE A 7 -32.14 51.83 28.83
N LYS A 8 -31.86 52.64 27.79
CA LYS A 8 -31.35 52.12 26.51
C LYS A 8 -29.93 51.56 26.63
N VAL A 9 -29.09 52.17 27.45
CA VAL A 9 -27.72 51.70 27.70
C VAL A 9 -27.73 50.41 28.53
N ILE A 10 -28.59 50.32 29.54
CA ILE A 10 -28.76 49.10 30.34
C ILE A 10 -29.34 47.95 29.49
N GLY A 11 -30.31 48.24 28.62
CA GLY A 11 -30.86 47.25 27.69
C GLY A 11 -29.82 46.75 26.68
N LEU A 12 -28.96 47.64 26.18
CA LEU A 12 -27.87 47.27 25.28
C LEU A 12 -26.82 46.39 26.00
N LEU A 13 -26.50 46.72 27.26
CA LEU A 13 -25.53 45.98 28.07
C LEU A 13 -26.02 44.57 28.43
N ILE A 14 -27.32 44.42 28.72
CA ILE A 14 -27.95 43.12 29.00
C ILE A 14 -28.00 42.26 27.73
N PHE A 15 -28.27 42.87 26.57
CA PHE A 15 -28.25 42.16 25.28
C PHE A 15 -26.84 41.73 24.85
N THR A 16 -25.80 42.51 25.21
CA THR A 16 -24.40 42.12 24.96
C THR A 16 -23.91 41.03 25.91
N LEU A 17 -24.47 40.92 27.12
CA LEU A 17 -24.13 39.83 28.04
C LEU A 17 -24.76 38.49 27.62
N SER A 18 -25.92 38.50 26.95
CA SER A 18 -26.62 37.27 26.53
C SER A 18 -25.99 36.55 25.33
N ILE A 19 -25.04 37.18 24.62
CA ILE A 19 -24.30 36.55 23.51
C ILE A 19 -22.95 35.95 23.95
N MET A 20 -22.61 35.98 25.25
CA MET A 20 -21.46 35.28 25.82
C MET A 20 -21.86 33.92 26.41
N ALA A 21 -22.74 33.18 25.74
CA ALA A 21 -22.88 31.75 26.01
C ALA A 21 -21.60 31.08 25.50
N CYS A 22 -20.65 30.84 26.41
CA CYS A 22 -19.53 29.95 26.14
C CYS A 22 -20.13 28.60 25.74
N VAL A 23 -19.83 28.17 24.51
CA VAL A 23 -20.03 26.78 24.12
C VAL A 23 -19.02 26.01 24.96
N GLU A 24 -19.53 25.29 25.95
CA GLU A 24 -18.72 24.35 26.72
C GLU A 24 -18.41 23.20 25.76
N GLU A 25 -17.14 23.10 25.33
CA GLU A 25 -16.67 21.92 24.62
C GLU A 25 -16.96 20.74 25.54
N ILE A 26 -17.84 19.83 25.09
CA ILE A 26 -17.99 18.53 25.72
C ILE A 26 -16.63 17.86 25.46
N PRO A 27 -15.79 17.62 26.48
CA PRO A 27 -14.64 16.77 26.27
C PRO A 27 -15.22 15.41 25.94
N LEU A 28 -15.10 15.01 24.67
CA LEU A 28 -15.16 13.61 24.32
C LEU A 28 -13.97 13.01 25.04
N GLU A 29 -14.18 12.48 26.25
CA GLU A 29 -13.24 11.50 26.79
C GLU A 29 -13.20 10.41 25.73
N PRO A 30 -12.08 10.18 25.02
CA PRO A 30 -12.00 8.99 24.20
C PRO A 30 -12.27 7.84 25.15
N GLU A 31 -13.33 7.07 24.90
CA GLU A 31 -13.47 5.75 25.50
C GLU A 31 -12.11 5.09 25.35
N GLY A 32 -11.51 4.70 26.49
CA GLY A 32 -10.10 4.36 26.56
C GLY A 32 -9.72 3.41 25.43
N PHE A 33 -8.57 3.66 24.80
CA PHE A 33 -8.05 2.82 23.74
C PHE A 33 -8.08 1.35 24.19
N GLU A 34 -8.93 0.55 23.56
CA GLU A 34 -9.03 -0.85 23.88
C GLU A 34 -7.83 -1.56 23.26
N GLU A 35 -6.95 -2.06 24.12
CA GLU A 35 -5.85 -2.90 23.70
C GLU A 35 -6.41 -4.13 22.97
N ALA A 36 -6.16 -4.22 21.66
CA ALA A 36 -6.50 -5.35 20.83
C ALA A 36 -5.24 -5.93 20.22
N ILE A 37 -5.17 -7.26 20.15
CA ILE A 37 -4.08 -7.95 19.47
C ILE A 37 -4.46 -8.12 17.99
N VAL A 38 -3.52 -7.84 17.10
CA VAL A 38 -3.66 -7.99 15.66
C VAL A 38 -2.84 -9.21 15.21
N ILE A 39 -3.52 -10.19 14.60
CA ILE A 39 -2.91 -11.43 14.12
C ILE A 39 -3.23 -11.62 12.64
N GLU A 40 -2.21 -11.49 11.80
CA GLU A 40 -2.34 -11.67 10.35
C GLU A 40 -1.58 -12.91 9.92
N GLY A 41 -2.26 -13.84 9.24
CA GLY A 41 -1.62 -15.07 8.81
C GLY A 41 -2.38 -15.81 7.74
N MET A 42 -1.67 -16.19 6.68
CA MET A 42 -2.21 -17.02 5.61
C MET A 42 -1.19 -18.08 5.22
N VAL A 43 -1.64 -19.33 5.11
CA VAL A 43 -0.84 -20.41 4.55
C VAL A 43 -1.42 -20.81 3.21
N THR A 44 -0.58 -20.87 2.19
CA THR A 44 -1.00 -21.24 0.84
C THR A 44 -0.60 -22.66 0.45
N ASN A 45 -1.12 -23.13 -0.69
CA ASN A 45 -0.70 -24.36 -1.35
C ASN A 45 0.65 -24.26 -2.09
N GLU A 46 1.40 -23.16 -1.94
CA GLU A 46 2.77 -23.05 -2.46
C GLU A 46 3.78 -23.64 -1.50
N LEU A 47 4.77 -24.35 -2.04
CA LEU A 47 5.90 -24.86 -1.26
C LEU A 47 6.89 -23.71 -0.99
N LYS A 48 6.62 -22.95 0.08
CA LYS A 48 7.45 -21.82 0.51
C LYS A 48 7.50 -21.73 2.03
N LYS A 49 8.31 -20.81 2.54
CA LYS A 49 8.19 -20.37 3.92
C LYS A 49 7.03 -19.39 4.02
N HIS A 50 6.17 -19.59 5.00
CA HIS A 50 4.99 -18.75 5.23
C HIS A 50 5.26 -17.75 6.35
N GLU A 51 4.49 -16.68 6.38
CA GLU A 51 4.65 -15.57 7.31
C GLU A 51 3.39 -15.41 8.18
N ILE A 52 3.59 -15.11 9.45
CA ILE A 52 2.56 -14.70 10.42
C ILE A 52 3.05 -13.40 11.07
N LYS A 53 2.21 -12.38 11.10
CA LYS A 53 2.49 -11.11 11.76
C LYS A 53 1.67 -10.96 13.02
N LEU A 54 2.33 -10.53 14.10
CA LEU A 54 1.72 -10.26 15.39
C LEU A 54 2.03 -8.83 15.81
N SER A 55 0.99 -8.06 16.14
CA SER A 55 1.12 -6.71 16.67
C SER A 55 0.00 -6.40 17.65
N ARG A 56 0.10 -5.28 18.36
CA ARG A 56 -1.00 -4.66 19.11
C ARG A 56 -1.53 -3.49 18.29
N ALA A 57 -2.85 -3.31 18.35
CA ALA A 57 -3.47 -2.08 17.91
C ALA A 57 -2.80 -0.90 18.63
N PHE A 58 -2.72 0.24 17.96
CA PHE A 58 -2.09 1.45 18.48
C PHE A 58 -2.92 2.67 18.11
N GLU A 59 -2.84 3.72 18.92
CA GLU A 59 -3.53 4.99 18.64
C GLU A 59 -2.94 5.67 17.39
N ILE A 60 -3.77 6.40 16.67
CA ILE A 60 -3.39 7.12 15.44
C ILE A 60 -2.22 8.10 15.67
N ASP A 61 -2.15 8.71 16.86
CA ASP A 61 -1.12 9.69 17.23
C ASP A 61 0.16 9.06 17.84
N SER A 62 0.25 7.73 17.86
CA SER A 62 1.42 7.01 18.39
C SER A 62 2.48 6.74 17.31
N SER A 63 3.67 6.29 17.74
CA SER A 63 4.88 6.17 16.90
C SER A 63 4.87 5.03 15.85
N GLY A 64 3.70 4.51 15.47
CA GLY A 64 3.54 3.44 14.49
C GLY A 64 3.23 2.07 15.11
N PRO A 65 3.29 0.99 14.30
CA PRO A 65 2.89 -0.34 14.72
C PRO A 65 3.63 -0.82 15.97
N ASN A 66 2.90 -1.48 16.87
CA ASN A 66 3.40 -2.03 18.12
C ASN A 66 3.61 -3.55 17.97
N PRO A 67 4.76 -4.03 17.46
CA PRO A 67 4.98 -5.43 17.18
C PRO A 67 4.99 -6.30 18.45
N LEU A 68 4.50 -7.54 18.32
CA LEU A 68 4.52 -8.54 19.38
C LEU A 68 5.65 -9.55 19.18
N SER A 69 6.76 -9.34 19.90
CA SER A 69 7.97 -10.17 19.83
C SER A 69 8.03 -11.30 20.85
N GLY A 70 8.84 -12.33 20.56
CA GLY A 70 9.12 -13.42 21.48
C GLY A 70 8.01 -14.45 21.64
N ALA A 71 7.04 -14.51 20.73
CA ALA A 71 5.98 -15.52 20.73
C ALA A 71 6.49 -16.88 20.21
N GLU A 72 5.93 -17.96 20.75
CA GLU A 72 6.00 -19.27 20.13
C GLU A 72 4.85 -19.42 19.14
N VAL A 73 5.15 -19.46 17.84
CA VAL A 73 4.15 -19.53 16.77
C VAL A 73 4.25 -20.85 16.02
N LYS A 74 3.11 -21.53 15.86
CA LYS A 74 3.03 -22.78 15.10
C LYS A 74 1.71 -22.97 14.36
N VAL A 75 1.78 -23.64 13.22
CA VAL A 75 0.62 -24.13 12.49
C VAL A 75 0.59 -25.66 12.61
N ILE A 76 -0.52 -26.19 13.13
CA ILE A 76 -0.75 -27.63 13.32
C ILE A 76 -1.61 -28.15 12.18
N GLY A 77 -1.09 -29.07 11.39
CA GLY A 77 -1.87 -29.89 10.44
C GLY A 77 -1.62 -31.38 10.70
N ASN A 78 -1.26 -32.13 9.66
CA ASN A 78 -0.72 -33.48 9.84
C ASN A 78 0.66 -33.48 10.53
N ASN A 79 1.42 -32.40 10.34
CA ASN A 79 2.68 -32.14 11.01
C ASN A 79 2.58 -30.81 11.76
N GLU A 80 3.52 -30.58 12.68
CA GLU A 80 3.70 -29.29 13.34
C GLU A 80 4.71 -28.44 12.55
N TYR A 81 4.28 -27.26 12.11
CA TYR A 81 5.13 -26.29 11.42
C TYR A 81 5.42 -25.13 12.37
N VAL A 82 6.68 -25.01 12.78
CA VAL A 82 7.15 -23.98 13.71
C VAL A 82 7.62 -22.75 12.96
N PHE A 83 7.29 -21.57 13.47
CA PHE A 83 7.69 -20.29 12.94
C PHE A 83 8.71 -19.62 13.87
N GLU A 84 9.70 -18.96 13.27
CA GLU A 84 10.78 -18.25 13.96
C GLU A 84 10.64 -16.76 13.69
N GLU A 85 10.79 -15.95 14.73
CA GLU A 85 10.85 -14.49 14.58
C GLU A 85 12.07 -14.08 13.74
N LYS A 86 11.86 -13.26 12.72
CA LYS A 86 12.93 -12.69 11.87
C LYS A 86 13.12 -11.21 12.12
N GLU A 87 12.01 -10.50 12.28
CA GLU A 87 11.96 -9.10 12.68
C GLU A 87 10.90 -8.96 13.78
N PRO A 88 10.95 -7.90 14.61
CA PRO A 88 9.96 -7.72 15.67
C PRO A 88 8.52 -7.90 15.16
N GLY A 89 7.82 -8.91 15.69
CA GLY A 89 6.44 -9.23 15.31
C GLY A 89 6.26 -9.99 14.00
N ILE A 90 7.32 -10.31 13.25
CA ILE A 90 7.27 -11.06 11.99
C ILE A 90 7.86 -12.45 12.18
N TYR A 91 7.01 -13.46 12.05
CA TYR A 91 7.35 -14.87 12.25
C TYR A 91 7.30 -15.63 10.94
N ILE A 92 8.41 -16.28 10.57
CA ILE A 92 8.56 -17.03 9.32
C ILE A 92 8.69 -18.52 9.61
N SER A 93 7.98 -19.37 8.87
CA SER A 93 8.08 -20.82 9.05
C SER A 93 9.52 -21.29 8.86
N ARG A 94 10.01 -22.11 9.79
CA ARG A 94 11.38 -22.62 9.76
C ARG A 94 11.66 -23.39 8.48
N ASP A 95 10.74 -24.28 8.13
CA ASP A 95 10.79 -25.11 6.94
C ASP A 95 9.76 -24.62 5.91
N SER A 96 10.06 -24.87 4.64
CA SER A 96 9.08 -24.64 3.56
C SER A 96 8.04 -25.77 3.57
N PHE A 97 6.76 -25.41 3.48
CA PHE A 97 5.66 -26.37 3.36
C PHE A 97 4.55 -25.82 2.48
N ALA A 98 3.62 -26.67 2.07
CA ALA A 98 2.46 -26.30 1.28
C ALA A 98 1.21 -26.89 1.91
N ALA A 99 0.14 -26.10 2.01
CA ALA A 99 -1.16 -26.61 2.42
C ALA A 99 -1.66 -27.69 1.45
N GLN A 100 -2.24 -28.74 2.01
CA GLN A 100 -2.75 -29.90 1.28
C GLN A 100 -4.28 -30.00 1.40
N PRO A 101 -5.00 -30.40 0.33
CA PRO A 101 -6.43 -30.64 0.38
C PRO A 101 -6.82 -31.66 1.47
N GLY A 102 -7.91 -31.40 2.18
CA GLY A 102 -8.48 -32.31 3.19
C GLY A 102 -7.75 -32.33 4.54
N ILE A 103 -6.74 -31.49 4.75
CA ILE A 103 -6.06 -31.35 6.04
C ILE A 103 -6.57 -30.10 6.75
N ASN A 104 -6.95 -30.27 8.03
CA ASN A 104 -7.27 -29.16 8.92
C ASN A 104 -5.98 -28.57 9.46
N TYR A 105 -5.75 -27.28 9.19
CA TYR A 105 -4.66 -26.50 9.75
C TYR A 105 -5.20 -25.57 10.83
N GLN A 106 -4.46 -25.44 11.93
CA GLN A 106 -4.81 -24.57 13.04
C GLN A 106 -3.59 -23.77 13.49
N LEU A 107 -3.73 -22.44 13.57
CA LEU A 107 -2.72 -21.56 14.14
C LEU A 107 -2.75 -21.67 15.67
N LYS A 108 -1.58 -21.76 16.30
CA LYS A 108 -1.41 -21.70 17.75
C LYS A 108 -0.27 -20.75 18.08
N ILE A 109 -0.53 -19.83 19.00
CA ILE A 109 0.44 -18.84 19.46
C ILE A 109 0.50 -18.91 20.99
N PHE A 110 1.70 -18.82 21.54
CA PHE A 110 1.92 -18.67 22.97
C PHE A 110 2.85 -17.47 23.21
N ILE A 111 2.38 -16.49 23.97
CA ILE A 111 3.12 -15.26 24.29
C ILE A 111 2.69 -14.78 25.67
N GLU A 112 3.63 -14.36 26.51
CA GLU A 112 3.34 -13.77 27.83
C GLU A 112 2.39 -14.63 28.71
N ASP A 113 2.54 -15.96 28.69
CA ASP A 113 1.67 -16.95 29.37
C ASP A 113 0.22 -17.08 28.83
N GLU A 114 -0.12 -16.35 27.78
CA GLU A 114 -1.40 -16.39 27.08
C GLU A 114 -1.34 -17.30 25.84
N LYS A 115 -2.45 -18.00 25.55
CA LYS A 115 -2.56 -18.93 24.41
C LYS A 115 -3.64 -18.49 23.46
N TYR A 116 -3.27 -18.35 22.20
CA TYR A 116 -4.20 -18.03 21.12
C TYR A 116 -4.32 -19.20 20.16
N GLN A 117 -5.52 -19.46 19.65
CA GLN A 117 -5.74 -20.48 18.63
C GLN A 117 -6.77 -20.04 17.60
N SER A 118 -6.54 -20.41 16.34
CA SER A 118 -7.57 -20.22 15.31
C SER A 118 -8.62 -21.35 15.35
N GLU A 119 -9.74 -21.14 14.68
CA GLU A 119 -10.57 -22.23 14.19
C GLU A 119 -9.77 -23.11 13.19
N PRO A 120 -10.06 -24.42 13.08
CA PRO A 120 -9.46 -25.26 12.05
C PRO A 120 -9.90 -24.85 10.64
N MET A 121 -8.92 -24.64 9.76
CA MET A 121 -9.12 -24.20 8.39
C MET A 121 -8.62 -25.25 7.39
N GLN A 122 -9.32 -25.39 6.27
CA GLN A 122 -8.92 -26.29 5.18
C GLN A 122 -8.67 -25.50 3.91
N LEU A 123 -7.79 -26.05 3.06
CA LEU A 123 -7.58 -25.52 1.72
C LEU A 123 -8.90 -25.64 0.92
N PRO A 124 -9.46 -24.53 0.41
CA PRO A 124 -10.65 -24.55 -0.44
C PRO A 124 -10.33 -25.12 -1.82
N GLY A 125 -11.27 -25.00 -2.75
CA GLY A 125 -11.01 -25.32 -4.16
C GLY A 125 -9.86 -24.51 -4.76
N THR A 126 -9.51 -24.84 -6.00
CA THR A 126 -8.47 -24.13 -6.77
C THR A 126 -9.06 -23.47 -8.00
N SER A 127 -8.54 -22.30 -8.35
CA SER A 127 -8.83 -21.62 -9.61
C SER A 127 -7.57 -20.89 -10.07
N GLY A 128 -7.28 -21.00 -11.37
CA GLY A 128 -6.19 -20.29 -12.01
C GLY A 128 -6.60 -18.91 -12.51
N ILE A 129 -5.62 -18.08 -12.88
CA ILE A 129 -5.85 -16.83 -13.61
C ILE A 129 -5.86 -17.14 -15.11
N ALA A 130 -7.00 -16.95 -15.79
CA ALA A 130 -7.09 -17.20 -17.22
C ALA A 130 -6.36 -16.11 -17.99
N GLN A 131 -6.70 -14.86 -17.70
CA GLN A 131 -6.21 -13.72 -18.44
C GLN A 131 -6.16 -12.46 -17.56
N ILE A 132 -5.12 -11.66 -17.80
CA ILE A 132 -5.06 -10.27 -17.34
C ILE A 132 -4.98 -9.45 -18.62
N GLU A 133 -5.85 -8.46 -18.74
CA GLU A 133 -5.91 -7.57 -19.90
C GLU A 133 -5.66 -6.14 -19.46
N ALA A 134 -4.91 -5.39 -20.27
CA ALA A 134 -4.79 -3.96 -20.15
C ALA A 134 -5.54 -3.34 -21.33
N ASN A 135 -6.46 -2.42 -21.05
CA ASN A 135 -7.28 -1.76 -22.05
C ASN A 135 -7.32 -0.26 -21.78
N ARG A 136 -7.12 0.55 -22.82
CA ARG A 136 -7.34 1.99 -22.72
C ARG A 136 -8.83 2.30 -22.71
N ILE A 137 -9.30 2.93 -21.64
CA ILE A 137 -10.70 3.30 -21.45
C ILE A 137 -10.83 4.71 -20.88
N ASP A 138 -12.04 5.25 -20.93
CA ASP A 138 -12.44 6.36 -20.09
C ASP A 138 -13.16 5.81 -18.85
N TYR A 139 -12.63 6.08 -17.65
CA TYR A 139 -13.18 5.64 -16.38
C TYR A 139 -13.38 6.85 -15.47
N GLN A 140 -14.62 7.03 -14.99
CA GLN A 140 -15.00 8.16 -14.11
C GLN A 140 -14.61 9.57 -14.64
N GLY A 141 -14.48 9.73 -15.96
CA GLY A 141 -14.12 11.00 -16.60
C GLY A 141 -12.64 11.17 -16.88
N GLU A 142 -11.80 10.19 -16.52
CA GLU A 142 -10.37 10.18 -16.79
C GLU A 142 -10.02 9.15 -17.87
N ASN A 143 -9.12 9.52 -18.78
CA ASN A 143 -8.61 8.60 -19.80
C ASN A 143 -7.38 7.88 -19.24
N GLY A 144 -7.33 6.56 -19.36
CA GLY A 144 -6.25 5.78 -18.78
C GLY A 144 -6.28 4.32 -19.20
N ILE A 145 -5.49 3.51 -18.51
CA ILE A 145 -5.42 2.07 -18.72
C ILE A 145 -6.14 1.38 -17.56
N ALA A 146 -7.20 0.64 -17.88
CA ALA A 146 -7.81 -0.30 -16.96
C ALA A 146 -7.14 -1.66 -17.11
N ILE A 147 -6.78 -2.24 -15.96
CA ILE A 147 -6.26 -3.60 -15.88
C ILE A 147 -7.36 -4.49 -15.31
N THR A 148 -7.79 -5.47 -16.10
CA THR A 148 -8.88 -6.38 -15.74
C THR A 148 -8.41 -7.83 -15.67
N LEU A 149 -9.12 -8.64 -14.89
CA LEU A 149 -8.83 -10.06 -14.71
C LEU A 149 -10.04 -10.93 -15.04
N ASN A 150 -9.74 -12.05 -15.72
CA ASN A 150 -10.62 -13.19 -15.91
C ASN A 150 -9.99 -14.42 -15.24
N ASN A 151 -10.75 -15.11 -14.39
CA ASN A 151 -10.28 -16.36 -13.79
C ASN A 151 -10.53 -17.56 -14.74
N GLN A 152 -9.89 -18.68 -14.45
CA GLN A 152 -10.22 -19.97 -15.06
C GLN A 152 -11.37 -20.63 -14.30
N THR A 153 -12.08 -21.53 -14.99
CA THR A 153 -13.09 -22.37 -14.36
C THR A 153 -12.54 -23.07 -13.14
N SER A 154 -13.22 -22.83 -12.01
CA SER A 154 -12.81 -23.30 -10.71
C SER A 154 -13.04 -24.81 -10.54
N SER A 155 -12.22 -25.48 -9.75
CA SER A 155 -12.45 -26.86 -9.31
C SER A 155 -12.70 -26.93 -7.81
N GLY A 156 -13.71 -27.68 -7.37
CA GLY A 156 -14.09 -27.78 -5.96
C GLY A 156 -14.92 -26.58 -5.47
N GLU A 157 -14.92 -26.34 -4.16
CA GLU A 157 -15.60 -25.20 -3.54
C GLU A 157 -14.74 -23.93 -3.66
N ALA A 158 -14.76 -23.31 -4.84
CA ALA A 158 -14.00 -22.10 -5.15
C ALA A 158 -14.94 -20.98 -5.60
N ASN A 159 -15.61 -20.37 -4.61
CA ASN A 159 -16.65 -19.37 -4.85
C ASN A 159 -16.28 -17.96 -4.36
N TYR A 160 -15.22 -17.85 -3.56
CA TYR A 160 -14.79 -16.60 -2.92
C TYR A 160 -13.33 -16.36 -3.25
N TYR A 161 -13.04 -15.13 -3.67
CA TYR A 161 -11.74 -14.76 -4.19
C TYR A 161 -11.26 -13.47 -3.52
N LYS A 162 -9.96 -13.42 -3.23
CA LYS A 162 -9.21 -12.21 -2.88
C LYS A 162 -8.10 -12.01 -3.89
N TYR A 163 -7.86 -10.77 -4.27
CA TYR A 163 -6.79 -10.41 -5.20
C TYR A 163 -5.84 -9.42 -4.55
N GLU A 164 -4.56 -9.66 -4.74
CA GLU A 164 -3.47 -8.74 -4.40
C GLU A 164 -2.63 -8.53 -5.65
N TYR A 165 -1.98 -7.37 -5.74
CA TYR A 165 -1.04 -7.14 -6.82
C TYR A 165 0.10 -6.22 -6.42
N SER A 166 1.23 -6.38 -7.11
CA SER A 166 2.33 -5.43 -7.11
C SER A 166 2.57 -4.87 -8.51
N GLU A 167 2.78 -3.57 -8.57
CA GLU A 167 3.09 -2.84 -9.80
C GLU A 167 4.60 -2.64 -9.86
N THR A 168 5.20 -2.74 -11.04
CA THR A 168 6.59 -2.34 -11.25
C THR A 168 6.71 -1.65 -12.59
N PHE A 169 7.35 -0.49 -12.62
CA PHE A 169 7.42 0.30 -13.83
C PHE A 169 8.79 0.90 -14.04
N LYS A 170 9.16 0.99 -15.32
CA LYS A 170 10.35 1.62 -15.84
C LYS A 170 10.02 3.06 -16.20
N PHE A 171 10.86 3.99 -15.79
CA PHE A 171 10.70 5.41 -16.09
C PHE A 171 12.05 6.08 -16.27
N ASN A 172 12.03 7.26 -16.90
CA ASN A 172 13.23 8.07 -17.05
C ASN A 172 13.16 9.35 -16.23
N SER A 173 14.31 9.87 -15.79
CA SER A 173 14.42 11.25 -15.35
C SER A 173 14.10 12.20 -16.50
N ARG A 174 13.72 13.44 -16.18
CA ARG A 174 13.27 14.40 -17.19
C ARG A 174 14.37 14.74 -18.19
N TYR A 175 15.61 14.79 -17.73
CA TYR A 175 16.74 15.18 -18.54
C TYR A 175 17.85 14.14 -18.52
N TYR A 176 18.11 13.56 -19.69
CA TYR A 176 19.33 12.80 -19.92
C TYR A 176 20.56 13.73 -19.85
N LYS A 177 21.53 13.36 -19.01
CA LYS A 177 22.81 14.07 -18.86
C LYS A 177 23.95 13.06 -18.82
N THR A 178 25.10 13.46 -19.34
CA THR A 178 26.33 12.66 -19.36
C THR A 178 27.40 13.21 -18.43
N ARG A 179 27.11 14.31 -17.74
CA ARG A 179 28.03 15.02 -16.85
C ARG A 179 27.34 15.45 -15.57
N ASP A 180 28.16 15.71 -14.55
CA ASP A 180 27.79 16.23 -13.23
C ASP A 180 28.70 17.39 -12.82
N LEU A 181 28.31 18.10 -11.77
CA LEU A 181 29.17 19.05 -11.06
C LEU A 181 29.50 18.51 -9.69
N ILE A 182 30.78 18.56 -9.32
CA ILE A 182 31.26 18.19 -7.99
C ILE A 182 32.14 19.29 -7.41
N LEU A 183 32.34 19.25 -6.10
CA LEU A 183 33.28 20.12 -5.40
C LEU A 183 34.59 19.38 -5.13
N ILE A 184 35.68 19.87 -5.72
CA ILE A 184 37.05 19.41 -5.45
C ILE A 184 37.81 20.60 -4.86
N ASP A 185 38.28 20.48 -3.62
CA ASP A 185 39.04 21.53 -2.91
C ASP A 185 38.36 22.91 -2.95
N GLY A 186 37.03 22.92 -2.79
CA GLY A 186 36.22 24.14 -2.80
C GLY A 186 36.03 24.78 -4.19
N ARG A 187 36.45 24.11 -5.27
CA ARG A 187 36.22 24.49 -6.66
C ARG A 187 35.13 23.62 -7.28
N ILE A 188 34.28 24.24 -8.07
CA ILE A 188 33.24 23.54 -8.83
C ILE A 188 33.88 22.98 -10.09
N VAL A 189 33.78 21.68 -10.29
CA VAL A 189 34.37 20.97 -11.42
C VAL A 189 33.28 20.17 -12.12
N GLU A 190 33.21 20.32 -13.44
CA GLU A 190 32.36 19.50 -14.30
C GLU A 190 33.07 18.18 -14.61
N VAL A 191 32.40 17.06 -14.36
CA VAL A 191 32.96 15.71 -14.50
C VAL A 191 32.02 14.80 -15.28
N PRO A 192 32.51 13.75 -15.96
CA PRO A 192 31.65 12.72 -16.53
C PRO A 192 30.82 12.02 -15.45
N LYS A 193 29.59 11.65 -15.79
CA LYS A 193 28.76 10.78 -14.94
C LYS A 193 29.34 9.39 -14.86
N ILE A 194 29.28 8.81 -13.66
CA ILE A 194 29.73 7.44 -13.37
C ILE A 194 28.60 6.52 -12.89
N LYS A 195 27.42 7.08 -12.61
CA LYS A 195 26.23 6.35 -12.15
C LYS A 195 25.11 6.50 -13.18
N GLU A 196 24.34 5.43 -13.37
CA GLU A 196 23.07 5.46 -14.10
C GLU A 196 22.03 6.17 -13.23
N GLU A 197 21.47 7.25 -13.75
CA GLU A 197 20.53 8.15 -13.06
C GLU A 197 19.41 8.60 -14.00
N TYR A 198 19.43 8.14 -15.25
CA TYR A 198 18.42 8.44 -16.25
C TYR A 198 17.31 7.41 -16.24
N THR A 199 17.61 6.10 -16.23
CA THR A 199 16.60 5.05 -16.24
C THR A 199 16.49 4.37 -14.89
N CYS A 200 15.28 4.35 -14.32
CA CYS A 200 14.99 3.73 -13.03
C CYS A 200 13.74 2.85 -13.08
N TYR A 201 13.60 2.04 -12.04
CA TYR A 201 12.50 1.15 -11.74
C TYR A 201 11.94 1.47 -10.36
N ARG A 202 10.63 1.28 -10.20
CA ARG A 202 9.98 1.35 -8.89
C ARG A 202 8.94 0.26 -8.80
N THR A 203 8.89 -0.39 -7.63
CA THR A 203 7.88 -1.40 -7.29
C THR A 203 6.99 -0.84 -6.19
N GLU A 204 5.69 -1.02 -6.35
CA GLU A 204 4.65 -0.59 -5.41
C GLU A 204 3.74 -1.78 -5.11
N GLU A 205 3.45 -2.01 -3.83
CA GLU A 205 2.49 -3.02 -3.37
C GLU A 205 1.10 -2.39 -3.26
N SER A 206 0.07 -3.08 -3.73
CA SER A 206 -1.31 -2.62 -3.58
C SER A 206 -1.77 -2.71 -2.13
N GLN A 207 -2.46 -1.66 -1.67
CA GLN A 207 -3.12 -1.63 -0.36
C GLN A 207 -4.63 -1.90 -0.46
N GLN A 208 -5.14 -2.10 -1.68
CA GLN A 208 -6.56 -2.32 -1.90
C GLN A 208 -6.93 -3.78 -1.61
N ILE A 209 -8.01 -3.96 -0.84
CA ILE A 209 -8.64 -5.26 -0.66
C ILE A 209 -9.59 -5.46 -1.84
N ILE A 210 -9.28 -6.38 -2.76
CA ILE A 210 -10.14 -6.67 -3.91
C ILE A 210 -10.77 -8.03 -3.74
N LEU A 211 -12.10 -8.08 -3.68
CA LEU A 211 -12.88 -9.29 -3.43
C LEU A 211 -13.82 -9.61 -4.60
N ALA A 212 -14.06 -10.91 -4.83
CA ALA A 212 -15.11 -11.37 -5.74
C ALA A 212 -15.84 -12.60 -5.19
N ASN A 213 -17.14 -12.68 -5.49
CA ASN A 213 -18.02 -13.77 -5.10
C ASN A 213 -18.79 -14.29 -6.32
N THR A 214 -18.68 -15.58 -6.61
CA THR A 214 -19.32 -16.21 -7.77
C THR A 214 -20.56 -17.04 -7.45
N ASN A 215 -21.02 -17.08 -6.19
CA ASN A 215 -22.18 -17.90 -5.79
C ASN A 215 -23.49 -17.54 -6.52
N SER A 216 -23.59 -16.31 -7.05
CA SER A 216 -24.76 -15.85 -7.82
C SER A 216 -24.61 -16.04 -9.34
N LEU A 217 -23.50 -16.61 -9.80
CA LEU A 217 -23.20 -16.79 -11.22
C LEU A 217 -23.47 -18.24 -11.64
N SER A 218 -23.92 -18.43 -12.89
CA SER A 218 -24.21 -19.76 -13.45
C SER A 218 -22.95 -20.61 -13.62
N GLU A 219 -21.79 -19.96 -13.70
CA GLU A 219 -20.46 -20.56 -13.71
C GLU A 219 -19.63 -19.86 -12.63
N ASN A 220 -18.74 -20.57 -11.94
CA ASN A 220 -17.83 -20.02 -10.94
C ASN A 220 -16.68 -19.21 -11.55
N ASN A 221 -17.03 -18.29 -12.46
CA ASN A 221 -16.11 -17.49 -13.23
C ASN A 221 -16.24 -16.02 -12.85
N VAL A 222 -15.12 -15.40 -12.49
CA VAL A 222 -14.95 -13.96 -12.35
C VAL A 222 -14.52 -13.43 -13.72
N ASN A 223 -15.35 -12.56 -14.31
CA ASN A 223 -15.12 -12.00 -15.63
C ASN A 223 -15.04 -10.47 -15.54
N ASN A 224 -14.02 -9.90 -16.18
CA ASN A 224 -13.73 -8.47 -16.30
C ASN A 224 -13.67 -7.75 -14.95
N LEU A 225 -13.09 -8.39 -13.94
CA LEU A 225 -12.84 -7.74 -12.64
C LEU A 225 -11.80 -6.65 -12.83
N LEU A 226 -12.16 -5.39 -12.54
CA LEU A 226 -11.21 -4.28 -12.53
C LEU A 226 -10.26 -4.43 -11.34
N LEU A 227 -8.97 -4.61 -11.61
CA LEU A 227 -7.94 -4.66 -10.57
C LEU A 227 -7.43 -3.27 -10.22
N THR A 228 -7.14 -2.47 -11.25
CA THR A 228 -6.67 -1.09 -11.08
C THR A 228 -6.92 -0.29 -12.35
N PHE A 229 -7.02 1.03 -12.19
CA PHE A 229 -7.07 2.00 -13.26
C PHE A 229 -5.91 2.99 -13.09
N ILE A 230 -5.19 3.25 -14.17
CA ILE A 230 -4.03 4.13 -14.17
C ILE A 230 -4.28 5.25 -15.18
N ALA A 231 -4.41 6.49 -14.70
CA ALA A 231 -4.63 7.65 -15.56
C ALA A 231 -3.45 7.87 -16.53
N ASN A 232 -3.72 8.43 -17.71
CA ASN A 232 -2.72 8.55 -18.78
C ASN A 232 -1.59 9.55 -18.50
N ASP A 233 -1.76 10.43 -17.51
CA ASP A 233 -0.78 11.40 -17.03
C ASP A 233 0.02 10.90 -15.82
N GLU A 234 -0.25 9.66 -15.37
CA GLU A 234 0.53 9.03 -14.31
C GLU A 234 1.93 8.62 -14.79
N PRO A 235 3.00 9.08 -14.13
CA PRO A 235 4.37 8.73 -14.52
C PRO A 235 4.69 7.24 -14.52
N LYS A 236 3.90 6.40 -13.83
CA LYS A 236 4.08 4.94 -13.83
C LYS A 236 3.83 4.29 -15.20
N LEU A 237 3.05 4.93 -16.07
CA LEU A 237 2.85 4.46 -17.45
C LEU A 237 3.94 4.92 -18.41
N ALA A 238 4.87 5.79 -17.99
CA ALA A 238 5.70 6.57 -18.90
C ALA A 238 6.48 5.73 -19.92
N LEU A 239 7.03 4.56 -19.56
CA LEU A 239 7.76 3.70 -20.50
C LEU A 239 7.15 2.32 -20.60
N ARG A 240 7.39 1.48 -19.59
CA ARG A 240 6.97 0.09 -19.54
C ARG A 240 6.51 -0.23 -18.14
N TYR A 241 5.42 -0.95 -18.07
CA TYR A 241 4.72 -1.25 -16.83
C TYR A 241 4.53 -2.77 -16.73
N SER A 242 4.63 -3.27 -15.50
CA SER A 242 4.36 -4.65 -15.13
C SER A 242 3.41 -4.67 -13.94
N ILE A 243 2.47 -5.61 -13.97
CA ILE A 243 1.64 -5.95 -12.81
C ILE A 243 1.79 -7.44 -12.53
N PHE A 244 1.98 -7.78 -11.26
CA PHE A 244 1.99 -9.14 -10.76
C PHE A 244 0.79 -9.35 -9.87
N VAL A 245 -0.10 -10.23 -10.29
CA VAL A 245 -1.36 -10.47 -9.58
C VAL A 245 -1.32 -11.82 -8.90
N GLU A 246 -1.71 -11.84 -7.64
CA GLU A 246 -1.94 -13.02 -6.83
C GLU A 246 -3.45 -13.17 -6.61
N GLN A 247 -4.02 -14.25 -7.12
CA GLN A 247 -5.42 -14.64 -6.93
C GLN A 247 -5.47 -15.73 -5.87
N TYR A 248 -6.18 -15.45 -4.78
CA TYR A 248 -6.44 -16.39 -3.70
C TYR A 248 -7.87 -16.90 -3.78
N VAL A 249 -8.06 -18.22 -3.73
CA VAL A 249 -9.36 -18.80 -3.36
C VAL A 249 -9.38 -18.92 -1.85
N ILE A 250 -10.35 -18.25 -1.23
CA ILE A 250 -10.47 -18.11 0.22
C ILE A 250 -11.74 -18.77 0.74
N SER A 251 -11.78 -19.00 2.05
CA SER A 251 -13.00 -19.49 2.71
C SER A 251 -14.11 -18.43 2.74
N ARG A 252 -15.35 -18.86 2.95
CA ARG A 252 -16.47 -17.92 3.19
C ARG A 252 -16.23 -17.02 4.40
N GLY A 253 -15.65 -17.59 5.46
CA GLY A 253 -15.32 -16.86 6.70
C GLY A 253 -14.32 -15.73 6.41
N ALA A 254 -13.23 -16.06 5.70
CA ALA A 254 -12.25 -15.08 5.28
C ALA A 254 -12.86 -14.00 4.37
N TYR A 255 -13.71 -14.38 3.41
CA TYR A 255 -14.38 -13.40 2.54
C TYR A 255 -15.20 -12.38 3.34
N ASN A 256 -16.00 -12.85 4.29
CA ASN A 256 -16.81 -11.95 5.12
C ASN A 256 -15.92 -11.05 5.98
N TYR A 257 -14.83 -11.59 6.53
CA TYR A 257 -13.87 -10.82 7.33
C TYR A 257 -13.22 -9.69 6.50
N TYR A 258 -12.71 -10.02 5.30
CA TYR A 258 -12.11 -9.02 4.42
C TYR A 258 -13.11 -8.02 3.86
N ALA A 259 -14.37 -8.41 3.63
CA ALA A 259 -15.40 -7.48 3.17
C ALA A 259 -15.73 -6.43 4.25
N ILE A 260 -15.74 -6.83 5.51
CA ILE A 260 -15.87 -5.88 6.64
C ILE A 260 -14.65 -4.96 6.69
N LEU A 261 -13.43 -5.51 6.56
CA LEU A 261 -12.22 -4.68 6.52
C LEU A 261 -12.20 -3.68 5.36
N GLU A 262 -12.63 -4.08 4.17
CA GLU A 262 -12.77 -3.21 3.01
C GLU A 262 -13.75 -2.06 3.30
N GLU A 263 -14.92 -2.36 3.85
CA GLU A 263 -15.93 -1.35 4.23
C GLU A 263 -15.42 -0.36 5.28
N LEU A 264 -14.57 -0.81 6.21
CA LEU A 264 -13.98 0.04 7.26
C LEU A 264 -12.77 0.85 6.80
N SER A 265 -12.08 0.37 5.75
CA SER A 265 -10.87 1.02 5.21
C SER A 265 -11.18 2.08 4.16
N ASP A 266 -12.43 2.15 3.69
CA ASP A 266 -12.84 3.11 2.65
C ASP A 266 -12.88 4.56 3.21
N THR A 267 -11.85 5.33 2.85
CA THR A 267 -11.60 6.69 3.33
C THR A 267 -12.60 7.73 2.79
N ASP A 268 -13.35 7.41 1.74
CA ASP A 268 -14.33 8.33 1.15
C ASP A 268 -15.59 8.49 2.01
N ASN A 269 -15.74 7.65 3.04
CA ASN A 269 -16.89 7.65 3.93
C ASN A 269 -16.64 8.48 5.19
N VAL A 270 -16.39 9.79 5.03
CA VAL A 270 -16.19 10.77 6.13
C VAL A 270 -17.39 10.86 7.10
N PHE A 271 -18.51 10.19 6.78
CA PHE A 271 -19.73 10.14 7.57
C PHE A 271 -20.11 8.74 8.10
N SER A 272 -19.33 7.68 7.86
CA SER A 272 -19.58 6.38 8.49
C SER A 272 -19.04 6.34 9.94
N GLN A 273 -19.60 7.20 10.80
CA GLN A 273 -19.52 7.02 12.25
C GLN A 273 -20.42 5.87 12.75
N SER A 274 -20.64 4.83 11.94
CA SER A 274 -21.08 3.56 12.49
C SER A 274 -19.84 2.93 13.09
N GLN A 275 -19.54 3.24 14.37
CA GLN A 275 -18.69 2.38 15.18
C GLN A 275 -19.32 0.99 15.10
N PRO A 276 -18.75 0.05 14.34
CA PRO A 276 -19.30 -1.29 14.30
C PRO A 276 -19.06 -1.88 15.69
N GLY A 277 -19.95 -2.76 16.13
CA GLY A 277 -19.57 -3.69 17.18
C GLY A 277 -18.28 -4.41 16.75
N PHE A 278 -17.44 -4.77 17.72
CA PHE A 278 -16.20 -5.52 17.49
C PHE A 278 -16.45 -6.70 16.52
N PHE A 279 -15.79 -6.69 15.35
CA PHE A 279 -15.88 -7.78 14.39
C PHE A 279 -14.77 -8.79 14.68
N ALA A 280 -15.15 -9.92 15.26
CA ALA A 280 -14.22 -11.00 15.56
C ALA A 280 -13.85 -11.76 14.27
N GLY A 281 -12.57 -12.10 14.13
CA GLY A 281 -12.16 -13.09 13.14
C GLY A 281 -12.33 -14.52 13.68
N ASN A 282 -11.43 -15.43 13.27
CA ASN A 282 -11.50 -16.84 13.67
C ASN A 282 -10.43 -17.23 14.72
N ILE A 283 -9.90 -16.27 15.47
CA ILE A 283 -8.86 -16.49 16.48
C ILE A 283 -9.40 -16.11 17.85
N GLU A 284 -9.20 -16.97 18.83
CA GLU A 284 -9.61 -16.77 20.22
C GLU A 284 -8.40 -16.86 21.16
N ASN A 285 -8.48 -16.15 22.29
CA ASN A 285 -7.62 -16.41 23.44
C ASN A 285 -8.27 -17.50 24.31
N VAL A 286 -7.54 -18.61 24.49
CA VAL A 286 -7.97 -19.78 25.27
C VAL A 286 -8.05 -19.47 26.77
N ASN A 287 -7.20 -18.57 27.25
CA ASN A 287 -7.13 -18.14 28.64
C ASN A 287 -8.18 -17.05 28.95
N ASN A 288 -8.46 -16.15 28.01
CA ASN A 288 -9.42 -15.05 28.15
C ASN A 288 -10.37 -14.91 26.92
N PRO A 289 -11.51 -15.61 26.90
CA PRO A 289 -12.43 -15.57 25.75
C PRO A 289 -13.07 -14.20 25.46
N ASP A 290 -13.00 -13.26 26.42
CA ASP A 290 -13.53 -11.90 26.25
C ASP A 290 -12.49 -10.92 25.67
N GLU A 291 -11.24 -11.37 25.44
CA GLU A 291 -10.20 -10.55 24.83
C GLU A 291 -10.52 -10.21 23.37
N LYS A 292 -10.26 -8.96 22.99
CA LYS A 292 -10.47 -8.46 21.64
C LYS A 292 -9.25 -8.78 20.76
N ILE A 293 -9.47 -9.66 19.78
CA ILE A 293 -8.47 -10.06 18.77
C ILE A 293 -8.95 -9.68 17.37
N ILE A 294 -8.17 -8.84 16.69
CA ILE A 294 -8.37 -8.49 15.29
C ILE A 294 -7.49 -9.42 14.47
N GLY A 295 -8.06 -10.15 13.52
CA GLY A 295 -7.27 -11.05 12.70
C GLY A 295 -8.02 -12.28 12.24
N PHE A 296 -7.63 -12.78 11.07
CA PHE A 296 -8.18 -14.01 10.52
C PHE A 296 -7.04 -14.87 9.99
N PHE A 297 -6.97 -16.11 10.46
CA PHE A 297 -6.07 -17.12 9.94
C PHE A 297 -6.76 -17.88 8.81
N ASP A 298 -6.22 -17.84 7.60
CA ASP A 298 -6.80 -18.53 6.44
C ASP A 298 -5.84 -19.54 5.81
N ILE A 299 -6.43 -20.55 5.17
CA ILE A 299 -5.72 -21.49 4.30
C ILE A 299 -6.29 -21.31 2.90
N SER A 300 -5.44 -20.92 1.95
CA SER A 300 -5.93 -20.44 0.64
C SER A 300 -5.16 -21.10 -0.49
N SER A 301 -5.84 -21.40 -1.60
CA SER A 301 -5.10 -21.74 -2.82
C SER A 301 -4.72 -20.47 -3.56
N VAL A 302 -3.53 -20.42 -4.16
CA VAL A 302 -3.04 -19.24 -4.87
C VAL A 302 -2.65 -19.55 -6.31
N SER A 303 -2.99 -18.63 -7.21
CA SER A 303 -2.53 -18.59 -8.60
C SER A 303 -1.92 -17.23 -8.87
N LYS A 304 -0.81 -17.19 -9.60
CA LYS A 304 -0.07 -15.95 -9.88
C LYS A 304 0.13 -15.73 -11.35
N LYS A 305 0.09 -14.48 -11.79
CA LYS A 305 0.36 -14.13 -13.18
C LYS A 305 0.97 -12.73 -13.26
N ARG A 306 2.03 -12.62 -14.07
CA ARG A 306 2.65 -11.34 -14.43
C ARG A 306 2.30 -11.01 -15.87
N ILE A 307 2.03 -9.74 -16.15
CA ILE A 307 2.02 -9.20 -17.52
C ILE A 307 2.91 -7.97 -17.61
N PHE A 308 3.27 -7.61 -18.84
CA PHE A 308 3.97 -6.38 -19.19
C PHE A 308 3.25 -5.69 -20.34
N PHE A 309 3.28 -4.37 -20.36
CA PHE A 309 2.89 -3.57 -21.52
C PHE A 309 3.66 -2.26 -21.56
N ASN A 310 3.73 -1.66 -22.74
CA ASN A 310 4.36 -0.37 -22.96
C ASN A 310 3.32 0.74 -23.11
N TYR A 311 3.76 1.98 -22.87
CA TYR A 311 2.93 3.16 -23.17
C TYR A 311 2.46 3.17 -24.64
N ASP A 312 3.36 2.84 -25.57
CA ASP A 312 3.09 2.89 -27.01
C ASP A 312 2.11 1.80 -27.49
N ASP A 313 1.79 0.81 -26.65
CA ASP A 313 0.78 -0.20 -26.98
C ASP A 313 -0.64 0.43 -26.96
N PHE A 314 -0.82 1.58 -26.30
CA PHE A 314 -2.12 2.22 -26.06
C PHE A 314 -2.20 3.71 -26.46
N PHE A 315 -1.05 4.39 -26.54
CA PHE A 315 -0.98 5.83 -26.80
C PHE A 315 -0.06 6.12 -27.98
N ASP A 316 -0.59 6.77 -29.01
CA ASP A 316 0.18 7.13 -30.20
C ASP A 316 1.19 8.26 -29.91
N SER A 317 2.36 8.21 -30.56
CA SER A 317 3.25 9.37 -30.63
C SER A 317 2.60 10.49 -31.48
N PRO A 318 2.64 11.78 -31.09
CA PRO A 318 3.52 12.38 -30.09
C PRO A 318 2.81 12.74 -28.76
N HIS A 319 2.09 11.80 -28.12
CA HIS A 319 1.60 12.06 -26.77
C HIS A 319 2.79 12.29 -25.81
N PRO A 320 2.82 13.42 -25.08
CA PRO A 320 3.90 13.69 -24.14
C PRO A 320 3.82 12.69 -22.98
N ARG A 321 4.91 11.95 -22.77
CA ARG A 321 5.01 11.02 -21.64
C ARG A 321 5.09 11.79 -20.32
N PRO A 322 4.39 11.34 -19.28
CA PRO A 322 4.49 11.94 -17.96
C PRO A 322 5.86 11.70 -17.32
N TYR A 323 6.25 12.59 -16.40
CA TYR A 323 7.50 12.50 -15.65
C TYR A 323 7.20 12.71 -14.16
N PHE A 324 7.89 11.97 -13.29
CA PHE A 324 7.83 12.20 -11.84
C PHE A 324 8.28 13.62 -11.46
N ALA A 325 9.30 14.16 -12.14
CA ALA A 325 9.71 15.55 -11.98
C ALA A 325 8.94 16.48 -12.94
N SER A 326 7.78 16.95 -12.48
CA SER A 326 6.90 17.84 -13.24
C SER A 326 7.48 19.26 -13.41
N TYR A 327 8.24 19.75 -12.41
CA TYR A 327 8.85 21.08 -12.40
C TYR A 327 10.37 21.02 -12.33
N CYS A 328 11.04 21.54 -13.37
CA CYS A 328 12.49 21.50 -13.51
C CYS A 328 13.06 22.86 -13.96
N PRO A 329 13.07 23.86 -13.07
CA PRO A 329 13.61 25.18 -13.40
C PRO A 329 15.10 25.07 -13.67
N ILE A 330 15.54 25.69 -14.77
CA ILE A 330 16.95 25.83 -15.08
C ILE A 330 17.44 27.10 -14.38
N GLU A 331 18.36 26.93 -13.44
CA GLU A 331 18.91 28.02 -12.64
C GLU A 331 20.37 28.29 -13.00
N ASN A 332 20.79 29.54 -12.85
CA ASN A 332 22.19 29.97 -12.97
C ASN A 332 22.60 30.66 -11.65
N PRO A 333 22.81 29.89 -10.56
CA PRO A 333 23.20 30.45 -9.28
C PRO A 333 24.61 31.03 -9.33
N ASN A 334 24.85 32.07 -8.52
CA ASN A 334 26.21 32.57 -8.32
C ASN A 334 27.11 31.49 -7.68
N SER A 335 28.42 31.68 -7.74
CA SER A 335 29.38 30.66 -7.31
C SER A 335 29.26 30.24 -5.85
N GLN A 336 28.90 31.16 -4.94
CA GLN A 336 28.72 30.82 -3.52
C GLN A 336 27.48 29.94 -3.32
N ARG A 337 26.35 30.36 -3.91
CA ARG A 337 25.09 29.61 -3.83
C ARG A 337 25.20 28.24 -4.51
N LEU A 338 25.90 28.14 -5.64
CA LEU A 338 26.11 26.87 -6.33
C LEU A 338 26.90 25.89 -5.46
N LYS A 339 27.92 26.35 -4.72
CA LYS A 339 28.64 25.49 -3.78
C LYS A 339 27.73 24.94 -2.70
N GLU A 340 26.89 25.78 -2.09
CA GLU A 340 25.92 25.35 -1.06
C GLU A 340 24.93 24.32 -1.62
N LEU A 341 24.38 24.56 -2.82
CA LEU A 341 23.46 23.65 -3.47
C LEU A 341 24.10 22.29 -3.78
N LEU A 342 25.36 22.28 -4.23
CA LEU A 342 26.12 21.06 -4.49
C LEU A 342 26.47 20.32 -3.19
N GLN A 343 26.83 21.05 -2.11
CA GLN A 343 27.09 20.45 -0.79
C GLN A 343 25.86 19.76 -0.22
N ASN A 344 24.68 20.32 -0.44
CA ASN A 344 23.42 19.76 0.01
C ASN A 344 22.83 18.71 -0.95
N GLY A 345 23.50 18.41 -2.08
CA GLY A 345 22.99 17.48 -3.08
C GLY A 345 21.70 17.93 -3.77
N ALA A 346 21.39 19.24 -3.75
CA ALA A 346 20.09 19.77 -4.16
C ALA A 346 19.93 19.91 -5.68
N VAL A 347 21.05 19.99 -6.41
CA VAL A 347 21.07 20.29 -7.85
C VAL A 347 22.03 19.39 -8.62
N LYS A 348 21.71 19.18 -9.90
CA LYS A 348 22.55 18.46 -10.87
C LYS A 348 22.92 19.37 -12.04
N TRP A 349 23.99 19.03 -12.74
CA TRP A 349 24.44 19.78 -13.92
C TRP A 349 23.39 19.71 -15.04
N PHE A 350 23.06 20.86 -15.64
CA PHE A 350 22.18 20.91 -16.81
C PHE A 350 22.95 21.25 -18.08
N THR A 351 23.74 22.32 -18.06
CA THR A 351 24.63 22.71 -19.17
C THR A 351 25.65 23.73 -18.69
N THR A 352 26.70 23.95 -19.48
CA THR A 352 27.70 25.00 -19.24
C THR A 352 27.60 26.04 -20.35
N ASP A 353 27.25 27.27 -19.97
CA ASP A 353 27.16 28.42 -20.85
C ASP A 353 28.52 29.15 -20.89
N PRO A 354 29.08 29.45 -22.08
CA PRO A 354 30.38 30.10 -22.18
C PRO A 354 30.47 31.48 -21.51
N ILE A 355 29.33 32.17 -21.34
CA ILE A 355 29.26 33.53 -20.79
C ILE A 355 28.69 33.50 -19.38
N LEU A 356 27.61 32.75 -19.17
CA LEU A 356 26.87 32.72 -17.90
C LEU A 356 27.39 31.65 -16.94
N GLY A 357 28.26 30.75 -17.39
CA GLY A 357 28.81 29.66 -16.57
C GLY A 357 27.81 28.50 -16.39
N PHE A 358 27.88 27.84 -15.25
CA PHE A 358 27.10 26.62 -14.98
C PHE A 358 25.60 26.92 -14.83
N LYS A 359 24.78 26.14 -15.53
CA LYS A 359 23.35 26.06 -15.31
C LYS A 359 23.03 24.70 -14.69
N VAL A 360 22.15 24.73 -13.70
CA VAL A 360 21.76 23.56 -12.91
C VAL A 360 20.25 23.42 -12.88
N VAL A 361 19.79 22.24 -12.51
CA VAL A 361 18.38 21.93 -12.25
C VAL A 361 18.29 21.17 -10.92
N PRO A 362 17.10 21.14 -10.27
CA PRO A 362 16.88 20.29 -9.11
C PRO A 362 17.30 18.84 -9.36
N VAL A 363 17.80 18.17 -8.31
CA VAL A 363 18.36 16.81 -8.41
C VAL A 363 17.41 15.81 -9.07
N ASN A 364 16.13 15.83 -8.70
CA ASN A 364 15.08 14.95 -9.22
C ASN A 364 14.80 15.09 -10.73
N CYS A 365 15.29 16.15 -11.37
CA CYS A 365 15.13 16.37 -12.82
C CYS A 365 16.13 15.60 -13.67
N VAL A 366 17.25 15.18 -13.08
CA VAL A 366 18.33 14.43 -13.75
C VAL A 366 18.53 13.07 -13.11
N ASP A 367 18.24 12.96 -11.81
CA ASP A 367 18.46 11.78 -10.99
C ASP A 367 17.15 11.09 -10.64
N CYS A 368 16.83 10.02 -11.38
CA CYS A 368 15.62 9.23 -11.15
C CYS A 368 15.67 8.42 -9.86
N THR A 369 16.85 8.24 -9.24
CA THR A 369 16.96 7.43 -8.01
C THR A 369 16.37 8.15 -6.78
N VAL A 370 15.95 9.41 -6.94
CA VAL A 370 15.11 10.11 -5.96
C VAL A 370 13.72 9.48 -5.86
N PHE A 371 13.24 8.86 -6.94
CA PHE A 371 11.91 8.25 -7.01
C PHE A 371 11.95 6.72 -7.02
N GLY A 372 13.05 6.09 -7.43
CA GLY A 372 13.16 4.65 -7.55
C GLY A 372 14.61 4.17 -7.48
N THR A 373 14.90 3.02 -8.08
CA THR A 373 16.24 2.42 -8.15
C THR A 373 16.71 2.28 -9.59
N ASN A 374 18.01 2.39 -9.84
CA ASN A 374 18.61 2.07 -11.13
C ASN A 374 18.95 0.58 -11.28
N GLU A 375 18.66 -0.22 -10.26
CA GLU A 375 18.78 -1.68 -10.29
C GLU A 375 17.59 -2.28 -11.04
N VAL A 376 17.87 -3.11 -12.04
CA VAL A 376 16.84 -3.81 -12.83
C VAL A 376 16.28 -4.95 -12.00
N PRO A 377 14.95 -5.04 -11.78
CA PRO A 377 14.34 -6.17 -11.08
C PRO A 377 14.63 -7.50 -11.78
N GLU A 378 14.89 -8.58 -11.01
CA GLU A 378 15.27 -9.89 -11.59
C GLU A 378 14.21 -10.48 -12.54
N PHE A 379 12.93 -10.19 -12.30
CA PHE A 379 11.82 -10.65 -13.13
C PHE A 379 11.58 -9.78 -14.37
N TRP A 380 12.33 -8.69 -14.55
CA TRP A 380 12.04 -7.69 -15.57
C TRP A 380 12.38 -8.19 -16.98
N GLU A 381 11.42 -8.08 -17.90
CA GLU A 381 11.55 -8.48 -19.30
C GLU A 381 11.31 -7.26 -20.21
N GLU A 382 12.22 -6.98 -21.15
CA GLU A 382 12.14 -5.85 -22.10
C GLU A 382 11.13 -6.06 -23.24
#